data_AF-A0A7C7RYY0-F1
#
_entry.id   AF-A0A7C7RYY0-F1
#
_cell.length_a   1.000
_cell.length_b   1.000
_cell.length_c   1.000
_cell.angle_alpha   90.00
_cell.angle_beta   90.00
_cell.angle_gamma   90.00
#
_symmetry.space_group_name_H-M   'P 1'
#
loop_
_entity.id
_entity.type
_entity.pdbx_description
1 polymer ?
#
loop_
_entity_poly.entity_id
_entity_poly.type
_entity_poly.pdbx_seq_one_letter_code
_entity_poly.pdbx_strand_id
1 'polypeptide(L)'
;SPGRDACRWPNPPSALAAVLVVGEADTIAMWNDLDRYYTLLLSCGFTPEGIMVLAGEGPGSQVELSDPEGKVFVVPDYVDAPATRTEVFSALELALGRTPPPEQFVFWCTGHGDEERRLRWAEAIPLAAGAEVRGRLDSTDDTLLDGSLYELFSFPGEAGARISVTLSSREFDAFLWLYDGERQVVASDDDSGGGTDAYISLTLPASGMYYVVVNTYSEGERGEYLLSLQVGPQGAGGKVKP
;
A
#
# COMPACT_ATOMS: atom_id res chain seq x y z
N SER A 1 19.54 -31.14 -17.46
CA SER A 1 20.61 -30.45 -18.22
C SER A 1 20.26 -28.99 -18.36
N PRO A 2 21.19 -28.02 -18.21
CA PRO A 2 22.29 -27.87 -17.26
C PRO A 2 21.98 -26.77 -16.20
N GLY A 3 22.68 -26.81 -15.05
CA GLY A 3 22.87 -25.71 -14.10
C GLY A 3 21.65 -24.90 -13.63
N ARG A 4 20.94 -25.36 -12.59
CA ARG A 4 20.24 -24.41 -11.71
C ARG A 4 21.33 -23.75 -10.89
N ASP A 5 21.68 -22.52 -11.24
CA ASP A 5 22.59 -21.70 -10.47
C ASP A 5 22.03 -21.61 -9.04
N ALA A 6 22.64 -22.39 -8.15
CA ALA A 6 22.46 -22.27 -6.73
C ALA A 6 22.76 -20.82 -6.35
N CYS A 7 21.85 -20.19 -5.59
CA CYS A 7 22.03 -18.97 -4.81
C CYS A 7 23.26 -18.12 -5.19
N ARG A 8 23.02 -16.96 -5.83
CA ARG A 8 24.02 -15.89 -6.01
C ARG A 8 24.38 -15.16 -4.70
N TRP A 9 24.24 -15.81 -3.55
CA TRP A 9 24.64 -15.26 -2.25
C TRP A 9 26.05 -15.79 -1.93
N PRO A 10 27.11 -14.97 -2.09
CA PRO A 10 28.48 -15.45 -1.89
C PRO A 10 28.76 -15.88 -0.44
N ASN A 11 27.99 -15.37 0.54
CA ASN A 11 28.12 -15.71 1.97
C ASN A 11 26.75 -15.67 2.70
N PRO A 12 25.89 -16.68 2.57
CA PRO A 12 24.59 -16.70 3.26
C PRO A 12 24.75 -16.95 4.77
N PRO A 13 23.89 -16.37 5.63
CA PRO A 13 24.09 -16.35 7.07
C PRO A 13 23.99 -17.74 7.73
N SER A 14 24.91 -18.09 8.62
CA SER A 14 25.09 -19.48 9.13
C SER A 14 23.95 -20.03 10.00
N ALA A 15 23.07 -19.18 10.52
CA ALA A 15 21.95 -19.55 11.39
C ALA A 15 20.69 -18.75 11.01
N LEU A 16 20.17 -18.97 9.81
CA LEU A 16 18.96 -18.29 9.34
C LEU A 16 17.73 -18.71 10.17
N ALA A 17 17.05 -17.74 10.77
CA ALA A 17 15.91 -17.95 11.66
C ALA A 17 14.66 -17.14 11.25
N ALA A 18 14.85 -16.06 10.48
CA ALA A 18 13.77 -15.23 9.97
C ALA A 18 14.02 -14.77 8.52
N VAL A 19 12.93 -14.63 7.75
CA VAL A 19 12.93 -13.90 6.47
C VAL A 19 11.82 -12.85 6.53
N LEU A 20 12.19 -11.58 6.33
CA LEU A 20 11.31 -10.45 6.14
C LEU A 20 11.30 -10.10 4.66
N VAL A 21 10.12 -9.96 4.06
CA VAL A 21 9.93 -9.52 2.68
C VAL A 21 9.05 -8.28 2.67
N VAL A 22 9.43 -7.27 1.89
CA VAL A 22 8.66 -6.05 1.63
C VAL A 22 8.66 -5.84 0.12
N GLY A 23 7.50 -5.90 -0.53
CA GLY A 23 7.34 -5.91 -1.99
C GLY A 23 7.97 -4.71 -2.71
N GLU A 24 7.14 -3.79 -3.23
CA GLU A 24 7.66 -2.64 -3.98
C GLU A 24 8.44 -1.65 -3.09
N ALA A 25 8.11 -1.61 -1.80
CA ALA A 25 8.77 -0.77 -0.80
C ALA A 25 8.79 0.71 -1.23
N ASP A 26 7.70 1.18 -1.80
CA ASP A 26 7.55 2.49 -2.43
C ASP A 26 6.83 3.50 -1.54
N THR A 27 6.51 3.15 -0.29
CA THR A 27 5.91 4.08 0.69
C THR A 27 6.70 4.11 2.01
N ILE A 28 6.70 5.25 2.70
CA ILE A 28 7.33 5.43 4.02
C ILE A 28 6.72 4.47 5.05
N ALA A 29 5.42 4.20 4.97
CA ALA A 29 4.74 3.26 5.85
C ALA A 29 5.36 1.86 5.76
N MET A 30 5.64 1.35 4.56
CA MET A 30 6.26 0.05 4.36
C MET A 30 7.69 -0.01 4.94
N TRP A 31 8.46 1.06 4.82
CA TRP A 31 9.81 1.14 5.41
C TRP A 31 9.76 1.24 6.94
N ASN A 32 8.80 1.99 7.50
CA ASN A 32 8.59 2.07 8.94
C ASN A 32 8.17 0.73 9.53
N ASP A 33 7.28 0.00 8.86
CA ASP A 33 6.89 -1.35 9.26
C ASP A 33 8.09 -2.30 9.21
N LEU A 34 8.87 -2.27 8.12
CA LEU A 34 10.08 -3.07 8.00
C LEU A 34 11.04 -2.84 9.17
N ASP A 35 11.34 -1.58 9.48
CA ASP A 35 12.24 -1.20 10.58
C ASP A 35 11.67 -1.65 11.94
N ARG A 36 10.36 -1.52 12.13
CA ARG A 36 9.65 -1.96 13.34
C ARG A 36 9.75 -3.47 13.54
N TYR A 37 9.49 -4.27 12.50
CA TYR A 37 9.57 -5.73 12.58
C TYR A 37 11.01 -6.20 12.74
N TYR A 38 11.95 -5.62 12.00
CA TYR A 38 13.38 -5.91 12.14
C TYR A 38 13.85 -5.64 13.57
N THR A 39 13.54 -4.46 14.12
CA THR A 39 13.87 -4.09 15.50
C THR A 39 13.20 -5.00 16.53
N LEU A 40 11.94 -5.40 16.30
CA LEU A 40 11.23 -6.34 17.17
C LEU A 40 11.93 -7.70 17.21
N LEU A 41 12.33 -8.25 16.07
CA LEU A 41 13.08 -9.52 16.01
C LEU A 41 14.39 -9.43 16.80
N LEU A 42 15.15 -8.34 16.63
CA LEU A 42 16.37 -8.11 17.42
C LEU A 42 16.06 -8.08 18.93
N SER A 43 14.96 -7.44 19.33
CA SER A 43 14.52 -7.39 20.74
C SER A 43 14.12 -8.76 21.30
N CYS A 44 13.65 -9.67 20.45
CA CYS A 44 13.33 -11.05 20.79
C CYS A 44 14.57 -11.97 20.80
N GLY A 45 15.76 -11.44 20.54
CA GLY A 45 17.03 -12.19 20.60
C GLY A 45 17.48 -12.81 19.28
N PHE A 46 16.85 -12.45 18.15
CA PHE A 46 17.40 -12.75 16.83
C PHE A 46 18.65 -11.91 16.60
N THR A 47 19.63 -12.45 15.87
CA THR A 47 20.81 -11.68 15.45
C THR A 47 20.59 -11.13 14.04
N PRO A 48 21.24 -10.03 13.64
CA PRO A 48 21.22 -9.57 12.25
C PRO A 48 21.58 -10.67 11.26
N GLU A 49 22.56 -11.52 11.59
CA GLU A 49 22.95 -12.68 10.78
C GLU A 49 21.93 -13.83 10.82
N GLY A 50 20.86 -13.72 11.59
CA GLY A 50 19.77 -14.69 11.62
C GLY A 50 18.52 -14.21 10.88
N ILE A 51 18.52 -12.99 10.36
CA ILE A 51 17.39 -12.36 9.68
C ILE A 51 17.81 -12.07 8.25
N MET A 52 17.03 -12.52 7.28
CA MET A 52 17.15 -12.07 5.89
C MET A 52 16.07 -11.05 5.59
N VAL A 53 16.45 -9.93 4.97
CA VAL A 53 15.54 -8.85 4.58
C VAL A 53 15.55 -8.68 3.07
N LEU A 54 14.39 -8.84 2.44
CA LEU A 54 14.19 -8.63 1.02
C LEU A 54 13.27 -7.42 0.85
N ALA A 55 13.73 -6.35 0.21
CA ALA A 55 12.93 -5.13 0.06
C ALA A 55 13.17 -4.42 -1.28
N GLY A 56 12.09 -4.06 -1.99
CA GLY A 56 12.14 -3.24 -3.20
C GLY A 56 13.14 -3.75 -4.25
N GLU A 57 13.94 -2.82 -4.78
CA GLU A 57 15.04 -3.11 -5.73
C GLU A 57 16.35 -3.60 -5.06
N GLY A 58 16.37 -3.72 -3.73
CA GLY A 58 17.52 -4.23 -2.96
C GLY A 58 18.53 -3.15 -2.54
N PRO A 59 19.61 -3.55 -1.85
CA PRO A 59 20.48 -2.64 -1.11
C PRO A 59 21.12 -1.55 -1.96
N GLY A 60 21.18 -0.33 -1.43
CA GLY A 60 21.80 0.82 -2.07
C GLY A 60 21.05 1.40 -3.27
N SER A 61 19.89 0.82 -3.62
CA SER A 61 19.01 1.34 -4.66
C SER A 61 18.31 2.61 -4.19
N GLN A 62 17.96 3.47 -5.14
CA GLN A 62 17.13 4.65 -4.89
C GLN A 62 15.69 4.30 -5.26
N VAL A 63 14.78 4.47 -4.32
CA VAL A 63 13.35 4.28 -4.55
C VAL A 63 12.70 5.67 -4.56
N GLU A 64 12.02 6.00 -5.64
CA GLU A 64 11.09 7.13 -5.63
C GLU A 64 9.85 6.69 -4.87
N LEU A 65 9.60 7.34 -3.74
CA LEU A 65 8.42 7.04 -2.95
C LEU A 65 7.17 7.57 -3.65
N SER A 66 6.11 6.78 -3.62
CA SER A 66 4.76 7.12 -4.07
C SER A 66 4.11 8.18 -3.17
N ASP A 67 4.71 8.47 -2.01
CA ASP A 67 4.27 9.49 -1.06
C ASP A 67 4.40 10.92 -1.64
N PRO A 68 3.48 11.86 -1.29
CA PRO A 68 3.36 13.19 -1.90
C PRO A 68 4.58 14.10 -1.72
N GLU A 69 5.50 13.77 -0.82
CA GLU A 69 6.75 14.51 -0.63
C GLU A 69 7.80 14.25 -1.72
N GLY A 70 7.58 13.31 -2.65
CA GLY A 70 8.48 13.03 -3.78
C GLY A 70 9.92 12.72 -3.34
N LYS A 71 10.06 12.09 -2.17
CA LYS A 71 11.37 11.83 -1.55
C LYS A 71 12.00 10.61 -2.20
N VAL A 72 13.25 10.79 -2.64
CA VAL A 72 14.11 9.67 -3.01
C VAL A 72 14.62 9.02 -1.72
N PHE A 73 14.18 7.81 -1.46
CA PHE A 73 14.62 7.00 -0.34
C PHE A 73 15.77 6.10 -0.78
N VAL A 74 16.83 6.02 0.04
CA VAL A 74 17.93 5.09 -0.21
C VAL A 74 17.69 3.85 0.61
N VAL A 75 17.61 2.71 -0.07
CA VAL A 75 17.40 1.41 0.57
C VAL A 75 18.49 1.18 1.62
N PRO A 76 18.13 0.93 2.90
CA PRO A 76 19.08 0.74 3.99
C PRO A 76 20.02 -0.46 3.77
N ASP A 77 21.21 -0.37 4.34
CA ASP A 77 22.25 -1.41 4.23
C ASP A 77 21.87 -2.75 4.90
N TYR A 78 20.82 -2.77 5.73
CA TYR A 78 20.32 -4.01 6.33
C TYR A 78 19.45 -4.83 5.38
N VAL A 79 19.06 -4.28 4.22
CA VAL A 79 18.35 -5.03 3.19
C VAL A 79 19.34 -5.93 2.46
N ASP A 80 19.11 -7.23 2.48
CA ASP A 80 20.02 -8.19 1.85
C ASP A 80 19.81 -8.24 0.35
N ALA A 81 18.55 -8.21 -0.12
CA ALA A 81 18.19 -8.51 -1.51
C ALA A 81 16.98 -7.71 -2.00
N PRO A 82 16.77 -7.62 -3.33
CA PRO A 82 15.48 -7.17 -3.86
C PRO A 82 14.36 -8.16 -3.54
N ALA A 83 13.14 -7.67 -3.38
CA ALA A 83 11.95 -8.48 -3.11
C ALA A 83 11.34 -9.14 -4.36
N THR A 84 12.18 -9.53 -5.32
CA THR A 84 11.68 -10.24 -6.52
C THR A 84 11.19 -11.64 -6.17
N ARG A 85 10.24 -12.15 -6.96
CA ARG A 85 9.77 -13.55 -6.84
C ARG A 85 10.92 -14.55 -6.75
N THR A 86 11.96 -14.39 -7.56
CA THR A 86 13.12 -15.30 -7.58
C THR A 86 13.91 -15.25 -6.27
N GLU A 87 14.12 -14.07 -5.70
CA GLU A 87 14.84 -13.93 -4.43
C GLU A 87 14.01 -14.45 -3.26
N VAL A 88 12.71 -14.20 -3.23
CA VAL A 88 11.80 -14.74 -2.20
C VAL A 88 11.82 -16.27 -2.20
N PHE A 89 11.72 -16.90 -3.38
CA PHE A 89 11.83 -18.37 -3.47
C PHE A 89 13.20 -18.87 -3.03
N SER A 90 14.28 -18.17 -3.41
CA SER A 90 15.64 -18.56 -3.03
C SER A 90 15.87 -18.44 -1.51
N ALA A 91 15.35 -17.39 -0.88
CA ALA A 91 15.42 -17.18 0.56
C ALA A 91 14.64 -18.25 1.32
N LEU A 92 13.45 -18.63 0.83
CA LEU A 92 12.64 -19.70 1.41
C LEU A 92 13.33 -21.07 1.30
N GLU A 93 13.88 -21.42 0.14
CA GLU A 93 14.65 -22.66 -0.03
C GLU A 93 15.85 -22.72 0.93
N LEU A 94 16.54 -21.60 1.11
CA LEU A 94 17.69 -21.50 2.01
C LEU A 94 17.28 -21.60 3.48
N ALA A 95 16.20 -20.93 3.88
CA ALA A 95 15.62 -21.02 5.22
C ALA A 95 15.21 -22.43 5.58
N LEU A 96 14.37 -23.06 4.75
CA LEU A 96 13.88 -24.41 5.00
C LEU A 96 15.00 -25.47 4.99
N GLY A 97 16.08 -25.23 4.24
CA GLY A 97 17.27 -26.07 4.28
C GLY A 97 18.11 -25.92 5.55
N ARG A 98 17.95 -24.82 6.30
CA ARG A 98 18.72 -24.50 7.52
C ARG A 98 17.92 -24.60 8.82
N THR A 99 16.60 -24.62 8.77
CA THR A 99 15.69 -24.83 9.91
C THR A 99 14.92 -26.15 9.77
N PRO A 100 15.58 -27.32 9.89
CA PRO A 100 14.88 -28.60 9.81
C PRO A 100 13.96 -28.78 11.04
N PRO A 101 12.86 -29.53 10.92
CA PRO A 101 11.99 -29.83 12.06
C PRO A 101 12.79 -30.44 13.23
N PRO A 102 12.53 -30.04 14.50
CA PRO A 102 11.38 -29.29 14.99
C PRO A 102 11.60 -27.77 15.14
N GLU A 103 12.63 -27.20 14.51
CA GLU A 103 12.97 -25.78 14.67
C GLU A 103 11.87 -24.86 14.09
N GLN A 104 11.66 -23.71 14.73
CA GLN A 104 10.69 -22.71 14.29
C GLN A 104 11.37 -21.69 13.37
N PHE A 105 10.65 -21.27 12.34
CA PHE A 105 11.11 -20.29 11.34
C PHE A 105 10.09 -19.16 11.24
N VAL A 106 10.55 -17.92 11.29
CA VAL A 106 9.71 -16.73 11.13
C VAL A 106 9.72 -16.30 9.67
N PHE A 107 8.54 -16.30 9.04
CA PHE A 107 8.37 -15.76 7.70
C PHE A 107 7.37 -14.62 7.74
N TRP A 108 7.78 -13.46 7.29
CA TRP A 108 6.93 -12.28 7.20
C TRP A 108 7.05 -11.68 5.81
N CYS A 109 5.92 -11.35 5.21
CA CYS A 109 5.86 -10.73 3.90
C CYS A 109 4.85 -9.59 3.94
N THR A 110 5.31 -8.39 3.61
CA THR A 110 4.47 -7.25 3.27
C THR A 110 4.66 -6.95 1.79
N GLY A 111 3.66 -6.32 1.22
CA GLY A 111 3.67 -5.83 -0.14
C GLY A 111 2.28 -5.29 -0.44
N HIS A 112 2.16 -4.45 -1.45
CA HIS A 112 0.92 -4.42 -2.22
C HIS A 112 0.80 -5.78 -2.90
N GLY A 113 0.39 -6.80 -2.14
CA GLY A 113 -0.15 -7.99 -2.76
C GLY A 113 -1.33 -7.53 -3.59
N ASP A 114 -1.43 -8.02 -4.82
CA ASP A 114 -2.69 -8.21 -5.52
C ASP A 114 -3.62 -9.19 -4.76
N GLU A 115 -3.55 -9.21 -3.42
CA GLU A 115 -4.63 -9.68 -2.59
C GLU A 115 -5.74 -8.67 -2.82
N GLU A 116 -6.69 -9.03 -3.70
CA GLU A 116 -7.95 -8.30 -3.87
C GLU A 116 -8.37 -7.81 -2.48
N ARG A 117 -8.17 -6.51 -2.21
CA ARG A 117 -8.73 -5.88 -1.01
C ARG A 117 -10.17 -6.32 -1.03
N ARG A 118 -10.61 -7.06 0.00
CA ARG A 118 -11.97 -7.62 0.09
C ARG A 118 -12.98 -6.51 0.39
N LEU A 119 -12.90 -5.45 -0.40
CA LEU A 119 -13.86 -4.38 -0.47
C LEU A 119 -15.16 -4.99 -0.99
N ARG A 120 -16.25 -4.69 -0.31
CA ARG A 120 -17.58 -5.14 -0.70
C ARG A 120 -18.09 -4.28 -1.84
N TRP A 121 -17.49 -4.40 -3.03
CA TRP A 121 -17.79 -3.57 -4.21
C TRP A 121 -19.28 -3.50 -4.57
N ALA A 122 -20.00 -4.61 -4.36
CA ALA A 122 -21.43 -4.71 -4.61
C ALA A 122 -22.30 -3.94 -3.59
N GLU A 123 -21.72 -3.62 -2.43
CA GLU A 123 -22.35 -2.91 -1.32
C GLU A 123 -21.91 -1.43 -1.26
N ALA A 124 -21.15 -0.96 -2.26
CA ALA A 124 -20.69 0.42 -2.33
C ALA A 124 -21.86 1.41 -2.31
N ILE A 125 -21.78 2.39 -1.42
CA ILE A 125 -22.80 3.42 -1.22
C ILE A 125 -22.78 4.39 -2.42
N PRO A 126 -23.90 4.62 -3.13
CA PRO A 126 -23.92 5.56 -4.24
C PRO A 126 -23.63 6.99 -3.79
N LEU A 127 -22.63 7.62 -4.41
CA LEU A 127 -22.20 8.99 -4.18
C LEU A 127 -22.55 9.85 -5.38
N ALA A 128 -23.44 10.83 -5.19
CA ALA A 128 -23.85 11.72 -6.26
C ALA A 128 -22.76 12.76 -6.58
N ALA A 129 -22.66 13.17 -7.84
CA ALA A 129 -21.78 14.28 -8.23
C ALA A 129 -22.19 15.58 -7.51
N GLY A 130 -21.22 16.26 -6.91
CA GLY A 130 -21.45 17.46 -6.09
C GLY A 130 -21.91 17.16 -4.67
N ALA A 131 -21.99 15.89 -4.25
CA ALA A 131 -22.44 15.52 -2.92
C ALA A 131 -21.42 15.85 -1.83
N GLU A 132 -21.96 16.17 -0.65
CA GLU A 132 -21.25 16.21 0.61
C GLU A 132 -21.94 15.25 1.56
N VAL A 133 -21.20 14.28 2.09
CA VAL A 133 -21.68 13.20 2.94
C VAL A 133 -21.00 13.30 4.29
N ARG A 134 -21.81 13.30 5.35
CA ARG A 134 -21.34 13.14 6.72
C ARG A 134 -21.47 11.68 7.10
N GLY A 135 -20.39 11.09 7.56
CA GLY A 135 -20.35 9.70 8.00
C GLY A 135 -19.53 9.54 9.27
N ARG A 136 -19.37 8.29 9.69
CA ARG A 136 -18.58 7.92 10.86
C ARG A 136 -17.97 6.54 10.61
N LEU A 137 -16.68 6.41 10.88
CA LEU A 137 -16.03 5.11 10.99
C LEU A 137 -16.05 4.66 12.46
N ASP A 138 -16.61 3.49 12.74
CA ASP A 138 -16.65 2.88 14.07
C ASP A 138 -16.46 1.35 14.06
N SER A 139 -16.56 0.72 15.23
CA SER A 139 -16.33 -0.73 15.39
C SER A 139 -17.25 -1.65 14.59
N THR A 140 -18.31 -1.12 13.99
CA THR A 140 -19.27 -1.88 13.19
C THR A 140 -18.92 -1.90 11.71
N ASP A 141 -18.00 -1.04 11.27
CA ASP A 141 -17.52 -1.02 9.89
C ASP A 141 -16.53 -2.15 9.61
N ASP A 142 -16.44 -2.52 8.33
CA ASP A 142 -15.45 -3.49 7.89
C ASP A 142 -14.03 -2.88 7.97
N THR A 143 -13.04 -3.75 8.06
CA THR A 143 -11.63 -3.36 8.08
C THR A 143 -10.92 -3.75 6.79
N LEU A 144 -9.92 -2.96 6.40
CA LEU A 144 -8.89 -3.42 5.47
C LEU A 144 -7.99 -4.47 6.12
N LEU A 145 -7.05 -5.03 5.35
CA LEU A 145 -6.14 -6.09 5.84
C LEU A 145 -5.17 -5.60 6.93
N ASP A 146 -4.85 -4.31 6.93
CA ASP A 146 -4.06 -3.63 7.96
C ASP A 146 -4.87 -3.29 9.23
N GLY A 147 -6.17 -3.64 9.28
CA GLY A 147 -7.05 -3.39 10.42
C GLY A 147 -7.66 -1.98 10.46
N SER A 148 -7.35 -1.10 9.52
CA SER A 148 -7.98 0.21 9.39
C SER A 148 -9.45 0.09 8.99
N LEU A 149 -10.32 0.95 9.55
CA LEU A 149 -11.76 0.94 9.24
C LEU A 149 -12.03 1.60 7.90
N TYR A 150 -12.99 1.11 7.13
CA TYR A 150 -13.36 1.74 5.87
C TYR A 150 -14.87 1.76 5.59
N GLU A 151 -15.27 2.74 4.79
CA GLU A 151 -16.53 2.74 4.07
C GLU A 151 -16.26 2.90 2.57
N LEU A 152 -17.11 2.26 1.76
CA LEU A 152 -16.96 2.21 0.31
C LEU A 152 -18.08 2.97 -0.39
N PHE A 153 -17.71 3.90 -1.25
CA PHE A 153 -18.63 4.68 -2.07
C PHE A 153 -18.41 4.40 -3.55
N SER A 154 -19.42 4.64 -4.39
CA SER A 154 -19.31 4.53 -5.84
C SER A 154 -19.99 5.66 -6.58
N PHE A 155 -19.44 6.07 -7.71
CA PHE A 155 -20.03 7.11 -8.56
C PHE A 155 -19.77 6.83 -10.05
N PRO A 156 -20.69 7.23 -10.95
CA PRO A 156 -20.43 7.20 -12.38
C PRO A 156 -19.51 8.36 -12.77
N GLY A 157 -18.42 8.03 -13.48
CA GLY A 157 -17.46 8.97 -14.01
C GLY A 157 -17.48 9.02 -15.55
N GLU A 158 -17.12 10.17 -16.11
CA GLU A 158 -16.97 10.37 -17.55
C GLU A 158 -15.52 10.69 -17.91
N ALA A 159 -15.01 10.08 -18.99
CA ALA A 159 -13.68 10.36 -19.50
C ALA A 159 -13.50 11.86 -19.75
N GLY A 160 -12.38 12.42 -19.28
CA GLY A 160 -12.06 13.84 -19.43
C GLY A 160 -12.76 14.77 -18.43
N ALA A 161 -13.64 14.26 -17.56
CA ALA A 161 -14.15 15.04 -16.43
C ALA A 161 -13.06 15.20 -15.37
N ARG A 162 -12.91 16.43 -14.85
CA ARG A 162 -12.04 16.67 -13.69
C ARG A 162 -12.83 16.43 -12.43
N ILE A 163 -12.34 15.59 -11.53
CA ILE A 163 -12.95 15.38 -10.23
C ILE A 163 -12.09 15.98 -9.11
N SER A 164 -12.72 16.24 -7.98
CA SER A 164 -12.02 16.35 -6.71
C SER A 164 -12.78 15.65 -5.60
N VAL A 165 -12.08 14.80 -4.85
CA VAL A 165 -12.59 14.09 -3.69
C VAL A 165 -11.87 14.64 -2.46
N THR A 166 -12.60 15.08 -1.46
CA THR A 166 -12.04 15.56 -0.18
C THR A 166 -12.61 14.73 0.94
N LEU A 167 -11.76 14.24 1.84
CA LEU A 167 -12.14 13.59 3.08
C LEU A 167 -11.53 14.36 4.24
N SER A 168 -12.38 14.86 5.13
CA SER A 168 -11.94 15.60 6.30
C SER A 168 -12.38 14.91 7.58
N SER A 169 -11.49 14.79 8.55
CA SER A 169 -11.82 14.36 9.91
C SER A 169 -10.99 15.13 10.94
N ARG A 170 -11.59 15.32 12.11
CA ARG A 170 -10.90 15.86 13.30
C ARG A 170 -10.58 14.79 14.33
N GLU A 171 -11.03 13.57 14.09
CA GLU A 171 -11.01 12.47 15.07
C GLU A 171 -10.08 11.33 14.65
N PHE A 172 -9.74 11.23 13.36
CA PHE A 172 -8.78 10.28 12.82
C PHE A 172 -7.99 10.91 11.67
N ASP A 173 -6.90 10.25 11.28
CA ASP A 173 -6.11 10.65 10.13
C ASP A 173 -6.69 10.05 8.84
N ALA A 174 -7.12 10.91 7.92
CA ALA A 174 -7.96 10.54 6.79
C ALA A 174 -7.14 9.90 5.66
N PHE A 175 -7.63 8.79 5.11
CA PHE A 175 -7.04 8.14 3.95
C PHE A 175 -8.08 7.92 2.86
N LEU A 176 -7.76 8.28 1.61
CA LEU A 176 -8.58 8.05 0.43
C LEU A 176 -7.92 7.09 -0.56
N TRP A 177 -8.74 6.19 -1.12
CA TRP A 177 -8.40 5.48 -2.35
C TRP A 177 -9.46 5.71 -3.41
N LEU A 178 -9.03 5.85 -4.66
CA LEU A 178 -9.88 5.85 -5.84
C LEU A 178 -9.57 4.65 -6.72
N TYR A 179 -10.59 3.86 -7.04
CA TYR A 179 -10.52 2.73 -7.96
C TYR A 179 -11.38 2.98 -9.19
N ASP A 180 -11.00 2.37 -10.32
CA ASP A 180 -11.81 2.31 -11.52
C ASP A 180 -12.78 1.11 -11.52
N GLY A 181 -13.52 0.96 -12.62
CA GLY A 181 -14.51 -0.12 -12.80
C GLY A 181 -13.88 -1.50 -12.94
N GLU A 182 -12.58 -1.58 -13.21
CA GLU A 182 -11.79 -2.82 -13.24
C GLU A 182 -11.12 -3.10 -11.88
N ARG A 183 -11.45 -2.29 -10.86
CA ARG A 183 -10.95 -2.37 -9.48
C ARG A 183 -9.44 -2.16 -9.40
N GLN A 184 -8.87 -1.42 -10.35
CA GLN A 184 -7.49 -0.98 -10.31
C GLN A 184 -7.41 0.35 -9.57
N VAL A 185 -6.34 0.56 -8.81
CA VAL A 185 -6.08 1.84 -8.14
C VAL A 185 -5.79 2.90 -9.21
N VAL A 186 -6.54 3.98 -9.16
CA VAL A 186 -6.36 5.17 -10.02
C VAL A 186 -5.56 6.23 -9.30
N ALA A 187 -5.81 6.39 -8.00
CA ALA A 187 -5.11 7.32 -7.11
C ALA A 187 -5.36 6.94 -5.65
N SER A 188 -4.48 7.42 -4.77
CA SER A 188 -4.66 7.43 -3.32
C SER A 188 -4.08 8.72 -2.76
N ASP A 189 -4.58 9.14 -1.59
CA ASP A 189 -4.05 10.30 -0.89
C ASP A 189 -4.39 10.25 0.60
N ASP A 190 -3.50 10.74 1.45
CA ASP A 190 -3.62 10.76 2.91
C ASP A 190 -3.29 12.11 3.58
N ASP A 191 -2.53 13.01 2.95
CA ASP A 191 -2.15 14.30 3.57
C ASP A 191 -2.36 15.57 2.70
N SER A 192 -2.74 15.43 1.42
CA SER A 192 -2.77 16.56 0.48
C SER A 192 -3.95 17.52 0.70
N GLY A 193 -4.91 17.19 1.58
CA GLY A 193 -6.00 18.07 2.00
C GLY A 193 -5.59 19.11 3.05
N GLY A 194 -4.44 18.86 3.70
CA GLY A 194 -3.85 19.68 4.76
C GLY A 194 -4.20 19.19 6.17
N GLY A 195 -3.17 18.98 7.00
CA GLY A 195 -3.37 18.46 8.36
C GLY A 195 -3.60 16.95 8.35
N THR A 196 -4.81 16.52 8.70
CA THR A 196 -5.25 15.11 8.77
C THR A 196 -6.35 14.82 7.73
N ASP A 197 -6.43 15.65 6.69
CA ASP A 197 -7.45 15.59 5.64
C ASP A 197 -6.81 15.10 4.33
N ALA A 198 -7.53 14.23 3.61
CA ALA A 198 -7.11 13.68 2.32
C ALA A 198 -7.82 14.36 1.14
N TYR A 199 -7.11 14.51 0.03
CA TYR A 199 -7.58 15.18 -1.18
C TYR A 199 -7.05 14.57 -2.49
N ILE A 200 -7.96 14.05 -3.30
CA ILE A 200 -7.65 13.57 -4.66
C ILE A 200 -8.20 14.57 -5.69
N SER A 201 -7.38 15.04 -6.64
CA SER A 201 -7.83 15.82 -7.80
C SER A 201 -7.19 15.33 -9.10
N LEU A 202 -8.00 14.82 -10.03
CA LEU A 202 -7.51 14.30 -11.31
C LEU A 202 -8.54 14.41 -12.43
N THR A 203 -8.09 14.17 -13.66
CA THR A 203 -8.96 14.02 -14.82
C THR A 203 -9.18 12.53 -15.08
N LEU A 204 -10.45 12.11 -15.13
CA LEU A 204 -10.78 10.70 -15.30
C LEU A 204 -10.31 10.18 -16.67
N PRO A 205 -9.54 9.08 -16.72
CA PRO A 205 -9.01 8.55 -17.98
C PRO A 205 -10.06 7.85 -18.85
N ALA A 206 -11.13 7.34 -18.23
CA ALA A 206 -12.17 6.56 -18.90
C ALA A 206 -13.56 6.89 -18.34
N SER A 207 -14.60 6.59 -19.11
CA SER A 207 -15.98 6.61 -18.61
C SER A 207 -16.30 5.26 -17.97
N GLY A 208 -16.97 5.26 -16.83
CA GLY A 208 -17.27 4.03 -16.11
C GLY A 208 -17.68 4.28 -14.67
N MET A 209 -17.87 3.20 -13.91
CA MET A 209 -18.02 3.28 -12.46
C MET A 209 -16.65 3.48 -11.81
N TYR A 210 -16.60 4.35 -10.82
CA TYR A 210 -15.45 4.56 -9.94
C TYR A 210 -15.86 4.28 -8.50
N TYR A 211 -14.89 3.93 -7.67
CA TYR A 211 -15.09 3.62 -6.27
C TYR A 211 -14.17 4.43 -5.39
N VAL A 212 -14.71 5.02 -4.32
CA VAL A 212 -13.95 5.77 -3.31
C VAL A 212 -13.96 4.95 -2.04
N VAL A 213 -12.78 4.64 -1.51
CA VAL A 213 -12.63 4.08 -0.16
C VAL A 213 -12.29 5.22 0.77
N VAL A 214 -13.18 5.48 1.73
CA VAL A 214 -12.93 6.35 2.88
C VAL A 214 -12.37 5.47 3.99
N ASN A 215 -11.21 5.84 4.52
CA ASN A 215 -10.45 4.98 5.41
C ASN A 215 -9.73 5.80 6.49
N THR A 216 -9.37 5.14 7.60
CA THR A 216 -8.44 5.68 8.60
C THR A 216 -7.01 5.30 8.23
N TYR A 217 -6.03 6.14 8.54
CA TYR A 217 -4.62 5.85 8.26
C TYR A 217 -4.11 4.66 9.07
N SER A 218 -4.58 4.50 10.32
CA SER A 218 -4.11 3.44 11.23
C SER A 218 -5.21 2.57 11.81
N GLU A 219 -4.82 1.37 12.24
CA GLU A 219 -5.70 0.44 12.96
C GLU A 219 -6.25 1.08 14.25
N GLY A 220 -7.54 0.90 14.49
CA GLY A 220 -8.20 1.27 15.74
C GLY A 220 -8.60 2.74 15.85
N GLU A 221 -8.21 3.58 14.89
CA GLU A 221 -8.73 4.93 14.69
C GLU A 221 -10.19 4.91 14.25
N ARG A 222 -10.96 5.90 14.69
CA ARG A 222 -12.42 5.97 14.51
C ARG A 222 -12.89 7.41 14.69
N GLY A 223 -14.02 7.76 14.09
CA GLY A 223 -14.61 9.08 14.32
C GLY A 223 -15.51 9.54 13.19
N GLU A 224 -16.06 10.75 13.34
CA GLU A 224 -16.87 11.37 12.31
C GLU A 224 -16.00 11.91 11.17
N TYR A 225 -16.56 11.95 9.97
CA TYR A 225 -15.90 12.51 8.79
C TYR A 225 -16.87 13.27 7.88
N LEU A 226 -16.28 14.08 6.99
CA LEU A 226 -16.95 14.75 5.88
C LEU A 226 -16.31 14.33 4.56
N LEU A 227 -17.07 13.67 3.69
CA LEU A 227 -16.66 13.31 2.33
C LEU A 227 -17.32 14.26 1.33
N SER A 228 -16.56 14.84 0.41
CA SER A 228 -17.07 15.65 -0.69
C SER A 228 -16.60 15.10 -2.03
N LEU A 229 -17.51 15.02 -3.01
CA LEU A 229 -17.19 14.72 -4.40
C LEU A 229 -17.63 15.89 -5.28
N GLN A 230 -16.68 16.58 -5.90
CA GLN A 230 -16.95 17.58 -6.94
C GLN A 230 -16.59 17.02 -8.31
N VAL A 231 -17.44 17.28 -9.29
CA VAL A 231 -17.22 16.91 -10.69
C VAL A 231 -17.27 18.19 -11.52
N GLY A 232 -16.13 18.58 -12.07
CA GLY A 232 -15.99 19.70 -12.99
C GLY A 232 -16.42 19.31 -14.41
N PRO A 233 -16.74 20.30 -15.26
CA PRO A 233 -17.09 20.06 -16.66
C PRO A 233 -15.95 19.34 -17.38
N GLN A 234 -16.28 18.48 -18.36
CA GLN A 234 -15.31 17.85 -19.24
C GLN A 234 -14.38 18.93 -19.81
N GLY A 235 -13.06 18.75 -19.68
CA GLY A 235 -12.09 19.64 -20.29
C GLY A 235 -12.40 19.70 -21.79
N ALA A 236 -12.81 20.85 -22.30
CA ALA A 236 -13.17 21.01 -23.71
C ALA A 236 -11.98 20.56 -24.55
N GLY A 237 -12.17 19.49 -25.33
CA GLY A 237 -11.17 18.98 -26.26
C GLY A 237 -10.55 20.14 -27.03
N GLY A 238 -9.24 20.30 -26.86
CA GLY A 238 -8.50 21.36 -27.51
C GLY A 238 -8.81 21.31 -29.01
N LYS A 239 -9.43 22.38 -29.53
CA LYS A 239 -9.53 22.59 -30.96
C LYS A 239 -8.11 22.61 -31.52
N VAL A 240 -7.69 21.51 -32.14
CA VAL A 240 -6.59 21.55 -33.10
C VAL A 240 -7.08 22.46 -34.23
N LYS A 241 -6.53 23.66 -34.31
CA LYS A 241 -6.70 24.51 -35.49
C LYS A 241 -6.00 23.83 -36.68
N PRO A 242 -6.60 23.86 -37.87
CA PRO A 242 -6.03 23.28 -39.08
C PRO A 242 -4.71 23.94 -39.48
#